data_AF-A0A8J2VCU2-F1
#
_entry.id   AF-A0A8J2VCU2-F1
#
_cell.length_a   1.000
_cell.length_b   1.000
_cell.length_c   1.000
_cell.angle_alpha   90.00
_cell.angle_beta   90.00
_cell.angle_gamma   90.00
#
_symmetry.space_group_name_H-M   'P 1'
#
loop_
_entity.id
_entity.type
_entity.pdbx_description
1 polymer ?
#
loop_
_entity_poly.entity_id
_entity_poly.type
_entity_poly.pdbx_seq_one_letter_code
_entity_poly.pdbx_strand_id
1 'polypeptide(L)'
;MEIIFIPKHTADDLMNYNIEEIQSSHFDSIKKDLESINSSYSLKEINLGTGADWALILAVIGGISGVFMLGDKIETGIAGWIKVGKRIKSIFEKTDKIYLDIDAAKILALEYISQTIEINSLTVLDTNIIEILDLSTILLDRKPTDFIAKPYAVYMLTFRINENIQILLSVRSDGKIKEIYKFNDEFLLPF
;
A
#
# COMPACT_ATOMS: atom_id res chain seq x y z
N MET A 1 -8.49 0.26 -1.19
CA MET A 1 -7.27 -0.45 -0.74
C MET A 1 -7.14 -1.81 -1.40
N GLU A 2 -6.07 -1.93 -2.17
CA GLU A 2 -5.68 -3.10 -2.95
C GLU A 2 -4.20 -3.40 -2.68
N ILE A 3 -3.87 -4.69 -2.56
CA ILE A 3 -2.51 -5.18 -2.31
C ILE A 3 -2.26 -6.34 -3.26
N ILE A 4 -1.20 -6.28 -4.06
CA ILE A 4 -0.74 -7.38 -4.90
C ILE A 4 0.44 -8.03 -4.21
N PHE A 5 0.53 -9.37 -4.10
CA PHE A 5 1.68 -10.04 -3.52
C PHE A 5 1.94 -11.45 -4.09
N ILE A 6 3.17 -11.97 -3.97
CA ILE A 6 3.53 -13.39 -4.16
C ILE A 6 4.22 -13.92 -2.89
N PRO A 7 3.73 -14.97 -2.23
CA PRO A 7 4.46 -15.56 -1.10
C PRO A 7 5.87 -16.03 -1.53
N LYS A 8 6.87 -15.83 -0.65
CA LYS A 8 8.31 -16.01 -0.96
C LYS A 8 8.71 -17.34 -1.61
N HIS A 9 7.97 -18.41 -1.35
CA HIS A 9 8.26 -19.76 -1.87
C HIS A 9 7.44 -20.13 -3.11
N THR A 10 6.48 -19.30 -3.52
CA THR A 10 5.59 -19.62 -4.64
C THR A 10 6.14 -19.10 -5.98
N ALA A 11 7.08 -18.15 -5.96
CA ALA A 11 7.66 -17.60 -7.18
C ALA A 11 8.35 -18.65 -8.08
N ASP A 12 8.93 -19.69 -7.48
CA ASP A 12 9.57 -20.80 -8.20
C ASP A 12 8.57 -21.89 -8.62
N ASP A 13 7.53 -22.14 -7.81
CA ASP A 13 6.48 -23.15 -8.09
C ASP A 13 5.48 -22.70 -9.18
N LEU A 14 5.25 -21.39 -9.31
CA LEU A 14 4.38 -20.77 -10.32
C LEU A 14 4.91 -20.92 -11.76
N MET A 15 6.17 -21.31 -11.93
CA MET A 15 6.77 -21.54 -13.25
C MET A 15 6.23 -22.79 -13.95
N ASN A 16 5.58 -23.73 -13.24
CA ASN A 16 5.31 -25.07 -13.77
C ASN A 16 3.91 -25.68 -13.53
N TYR A 17 2.98 -25.00 -12.86
CA TYR A 17 1.65 -25.58 -12.58
C TYR A 17 0.49 -24.60 -12.79
N ASN A 18 -0.65 -25.14 -13.26
CA ASN A 18 -1.95 -24.51 -13.05
C ASN A 18 -2.18 -24.38 -11.54
N ILE A 19 -2.39 -23.14 -11.12
CA ILE A 19 -2.36 -22.63 -9.74
C ILE A 19 -3.66 -23.00 -9.02
N GLU A 20 -4.12 -24.24 -9.08
CA GLU A 20 -5.39 -24.58 -8.44
C GLU A 20 -5.29 -24.73 -6.92
N GLU A 21 -4.11 -24.71 -6.31
CA GLU A 21 -4.00 -24.69 -4.85
C GLU A 21 -2.60 -24.23 -4.38
N ILE A 22 -2.42 -22.92 -4.16
CA ILE A 22 -1.25 -22.41 -3.42
C ILE A 22 -1.41 -22.79 -1.94
N GLN A 23 -1.09 -24.04 -1.60
CA GLN A 23 -0.99 -24.48 -0.21
C GLN A 23 0.43 -24.21 0.30
N SER A 24 0.63 -23.06 0.92
CA SER A 24 1.83 -22.82 1.73
C SER A 24 1.46 -22.24 3.08
N SER A 25 2.13 -22.68 4.14
CA SER A 25 1.99 -22.13 5.50
C SER A 25 2.28 -20.61 5.55
N HIS A 26 3.05 -20.10 4.59
CA HIS A 26 3.28 -18.67 4.38
C HIS A 26 2.03 -17.95 3.87
N PHE A 27 1.31 -18.55 2.93
CA PHE A 27 0.04 -18.03 2.45
C PHE A 27 -1.01 -18.00 3.57
N ASP A 28 -1.08 -19.02 4.42
CA ASP A 28 -1.95 -19.01 5.61
C ASP A 28 -1.63 -17.85 6.55
N SER A 29 -0.35 -17.51 6.73
CA SER A 29 0.06 -16.39 7.57
C SER A 29 -0.33 -15.04 6.97
N ILE A 30 -0.24 -14.88 5.64
CA ILE A 30 -0.68 -13.66 4.94
C ILE A 30 -2.21 -13.58 4.98
N LYS A 31 -2.90 -14.71 4.81
CA LYS A 31 -4.36 -14.80 4.92
C LYS A 31 -4.85 -14.37 6.30
N LYS A 32 -4.19 -14.82 7.37
CA LYS A 32 -4.47 -14.35 8.75
C LYS A 32 -4.23 -12.86 8.91
N ASP A 33 -3.14 -12.32 8.35
CA ASP A 33 -2.89 -10.88 8.39
C ASP A 33 -4.01 -10.10 7.65
N LEU A 34 -4.43 -10.57 6.48
CA LEU A 34 -5.54 -9.98 5.71
C LEU A 34 -6.89 -10.06 6.45
N GLU A 35 -7.26 -11.23 6.97
CA GLU A 35 -8.47 -11.44 7.79
C GLU A 35 -8.50 -10.49 8.98
N SER A 36 -7.33 -10.29 9.61
CA SER A 36 -7.23 -9.42 10.74
C SER A 36 -7.41 -7.95 10.35
N ILE A 37 -6.97 -7.53 9.17
CA ILE A 37 -7.17 -6.18 8.62
C ILE A 37 -8.65 -5.95 8.32
N ASN A 38 -9.28 -6.88 7.60
CA ASN A 38 -10.71 -6.87 7.33
C ASN A 38 -11.17 -8.30 7.03
N SER A 39 -12.23 -8.77 7.69
CA SER A 39 -12.80 -10.10 7.44
C SER A 39 -13.45 -10.23 6.05
N SER A 40 -13.76 -9.12 5.40
CA SER A 40 -14.46 -9.02 4.11
C SER A 40 -13.52 -8.67 2.95
N TYR A 41 -12.34 -9.28 2.92
CA TYR A 41 -11.40 -9.17 1.80
C TYR A 41 -11.75 -10.19 0.70
N SER A 42 -11.40 -9.88 -0.54
CA SER A 42 -11.44 -10.83 -1.65
C SER A 42 -10.04 -11.03 -2.22
N LEU A 43 -9.79 -12.25 -2.71
CA LEU A 43 -8.54 -12.60 -3.38
C LEU A 43 -8.84 -12.91 -4.84
N LYS A 44 -7.97 -12.43 -5.73
CA LYS A 44 -7.99 -12.73 -7.15
C LYS A 44 -6.58 -12.99 -7.64
N GLU A 45 -6.42 -14.04 -8.43
CA GLU A 45 -5.18 -14.26 -9.17
C GLU A 45 -5.14 -13.36 -10.40
N ILE A 46 -4.02 -12.68 -10.58
CA ILE A 46 -3.80 -11.78 -11.70
C ILE A 46 -2.46 -12.10 -12.34
N ASN A 47 -2.42 -12.12 -13.67
CA ASN A 47 -1.16 -12.04 -14.39
C ASN A 47 -0.78 -10.55 -14.49
N LEU A 48 0.42 -10.14 -14.09
CA LEU A 48 0.93 -8.77 -14.28
C LEU A 48 1.78 -8.57 -15.55
N GLY A 49 2.20 -9.62 -16.26
CA GLY A 49 3.14 -9.54 -17.39
C GLY A 49 2.59 -10.05 -18.73
N THR A 50 3.39 -9.86 -19.78
CA THR A 50 3.17 -10.43 -21.13
C THR A 50 3.70 -11.86 -21.27
N GLY A 51 4.43 -12.36 -20.26
CA GLY A 51 4.94 -13.74 -20.18
C GLY A 51 4.13 -14.60 -19.20
N ALA A 52 4.48 -15.88 -19.12
CA ALA A 52 3.78 -16.89 -18.30
C ALA A 52 4.06 -16.79 -16.79
N ASP A 53 4.99 -15.94 -16.34
CA ASP A 53 5.66 -16.15 -15.04
C ASP A 53 5.24 -15.15 -13.93
N TRP A 54 4.20 -14.34 -14.15
CA TRP A 54 3.87 -13.19 -13.28
C TRP A 54 2.47 -13.31 -12.65
N ALA A 55 2.09 -14.52 -12.24
CA ALA A 55 0.91 -14.72 -11.42
C ALA A 55 1.15 -14.12 -10.02
N LEU A 56 0.42 -13.06 -9.67
CA LEU A 56 0.39 -12.49 -8.33
C LEU A 56 -1.03 -12.58 -7.76
N ILE A 57 -1.11 -12.48 -6.43
CA ILE A 57 -2.36 -12.50 -5.69
C ILE A 57 -2.76 -11.06 -5.37
N LEU A 58 -3.86 -10.60 -5.97
CA LEU A 58 -4.51 -9.35 -5.63
C LEU A 58 -5.48 -9.57 -4.47
N ALA A 59 -5.22 -8.93 -3.35
CA ALA A 59 -6.17 -8.76 -2.26
C ALA A 59 -6.89 -7.41 -2.39
N VAL A 60 -8.21 -7.45 -2.50
CA VAL A 60 -9.07 -6.27 -2.41
C VAL A 60 -9.65 -6.21 -1.01
N ILE A 61 -9.37 -5.13 -0.29
CA ILE A 61 -9.78 -4.97 1.09
C ILE A 61 -10.88 -3.91 1.13
N GLY A 62 -12.13 -4.39 1.23
CA GLY A 62 -13.32 -3.54 1.24
C GLY A 62 -13.35 -2.57 2.45
N GLY A 63 -14.11 -1.48 2.34
CA GLY A 63 -14.38 -0.57 3.46
C GLY A 63 -13.22 0.31 3.94
N ILE A 64 -12.05 0.25 3.29
CA ILE A 64 -10.87 1.10 3.59
C ILE A 64 -10.69 2.22 2.55
N SER A 65 -11.53 2.27 1.52
CA SER A 65 -11.51 3.34 0.51
C SER A 65 -12.00 4.67 1.09
N GLY A 66 -11.28 5.76 0.82
CA GLY A 66 -11.74 7.12 1.16
C GLY A 66 -11.57 7.50 2.62
N VAL A 67 -10.83 6.72 3.41
CA VAL A 67 -10.49 7.02 4.81
C VAL A 67 -9.64 8.29 4.94
N PHE A 68 -8.83 8.57 3.91
CA PHE A 68 -7.89 9.69 3.88
C PHE A 68 -8.18 10.60 2.69
N MET A 69 -9.36 11.24 2.72
CA MET A 69 -9.69 12.29 1.77
C MET A 69 -8.80 13.52 1.98
N LEU A 70 -8.50 14.22 0.89
CA LEU A 70 -7.69 15.43 0.93
C LEU A 70 -8.42 16.53 1.70
N GLY A 71 -7.71 17.21 2.59
CA GLY A 71 -8.23 18.32 3.37
C GLY A 71 -9.01 17.93 4.64
N ASP A 72 -9.46 16.68 4.76
CA ASP A 72 -10.18 16.23 5.95
C ASP A 72 -9.25 16.08 7.14
N LYS A 73 -9.65 16.66 8.28
CA LYS A 73 -8.98 16.46 9.55
C LYS A 73 -9.51 15.18 10.21
N ILE A 74 -8.60 14.26 10.47
CA ILE A 74 -8.86 12.96 11.09
C ILE A 74 -8.29 12.98 12.50
N GLU A 75 -9.12 12.70 13.49
CA GLU A 75 -8.74 12.62 14.91
C GLU A 75 -9.08 11.26 15.52
N THR A 76 -9.97 10.50 14.88
CA THR A 76 -10.43 9.19 15.35
C THR A 76 -9.91 8.06 14.46
N GLY A 77 -9.82 6.85 15.00
CA GLY A 77 -9.42 5.66 14.24
C GLY A 77 -7.92 5.57 13.89
N ILE A 78 -7.12 6.61 14.13
CA ILE A 78 -5.66 6.68 13.84
C ILE A 78 -4.91 5.46 14.38
N ALA A 79 -5.14 5.10 15.65
CA ALA A 79 -4.53 3.93 16.27
C ALA A 79 -4.91 2.61 15.56
N GLY A 80 -6.13 2.52 15.02
CA GLY A 80 -6.58 1.41 14.19
C GLY A 80 -5.79 1.35 12.88
N TRP A 81 -5.66 2.48 12.19
CA TRP A 81 -4.90 2.58 10.94
C TRP A 81 -3.42 2.26 11.13
N ILE A 82 -2.79 2.73 12.21
CA ILE A 82 -1.41 2.37 12.55
C ILE A 82 -1.27 0.85 12.73
N LYS A 83 -2.23 0.18 13.39
CA LYS A 83 -2.23 -1.29 13.51
C LYS A 83 -2.36 -1.98 12.15
N VAL A 84 -3.19 -1.46 11.25
CA VAL A 84 -3.29 -1.95 9.87
C VAL A 84 -1.96 -1.79 9.15
N GLY A 85 -1.30 -0.63 9.26
CA GLY A 85 0.01 -0.39 8.65
C GLY A 85 1.09 -1.34 9.16
N LYS A 86 1.09 -1.68 10.45
CA LYS A 86 2.01 -2.70 11.01
C LYS A 86 1.79 -4.08 10.39
N ARG A 87 0.54 -4.43 10.10
CA ARG A 87 0.19 -5.72 9.45
C ARG A 87 0.57 -5.71 7.97
N ILE A 88 0.33 -4.61 7.27
CA ILE A 88 0.81 -4.42 5.89
C ILE A 88 2.33 -4.62 5.87
N LYS A 89 3.08 -3.93 6.75
CA LYS A 89 4.54 -4.08 6.88
C LYS A 89 4.98 -5.53 7.17
N SER A 90 4.27 -6.25 8.04
CA SER A 90 4.50 -7.70 8.26
C SER A 90 4.35 -8.54 6.99
N ILE A 91 3.40 -8.18 6.10
CA ILE A 91 3.27 -8.87 4.81
C ILE A 91 4.56 -8.67 3.99
N PHE A 92 5.10 -7.45 3.89
CA PHE A 92 6.37 -7.17 3.17
C PHE A 92 7.55 -8.02 3.66
N GLU A 93 7.61 -8.38 4.94
CA GLU A 93 8.69 -9.21 5.48
C GLU A 93 8.59 -10.68 4.99
N LYS A 94 7.43 -11.08 4.46
CA LYS A 94 7.09 -12.47 4.07
C LYS A 94 7.05 -12.68 2.55
N THR A 95 7.23 -11.63 1.76
CA THR A 95 7.17 -11.67 0.29
C THR A 95 8.20 -10.73 -0.33
N ASP A 96 8.81 -11.18 -1.43
CA ASP A 96 9.77 -10.38 -2.19
C ASP A 96 9.10 -9.58 -3.32
N LYS A 97 7.80 -9.80 -3.59
CA LYS A 97 7.05 -9.18 -4.68
C LYS A 97 5.68 -8.74 -4.17
N ILE A 98 5.58 -7.50 -3.69
CA ILE A 98 4.35 -6.90 -3.20
C ILE A 98 4.21 -5.46 -3.71
N TYR A 99 2.98 -5.08 -4.07
CA TYR A 99 2.63 -3.74 -4.54
C TYR A 99 1.37 -3.26 -3.83
N LEU A 100 1.38 -2.00 -3.41
CA LEU A 100 0.26 -1.34 -2.72
C LEU A 100 -0.38 -0.29 -3.61
N ASP A 101 -1.69 -0.12 -3.49
CA ASP A 101 -2.37 1.07 -3.99
C ASP A 101 -2.12 2.30 -3.08
N ILE A 102 -2.70 3.44 -3.47
CA ILE A 102 -2.54 4.72 -2.77
C ILE A 102 -3.07 4.68 -1.33
N ASP A 103 -4.17 3.96 -1.07
CA ASP A 103 -4.76 3.88 0.27
C ASP A 103 -3.85 3.08 1.21
N ALA A 104 -3.34 1.95 0.74
CA ALA A 104 -2.37 1.15 1.49
C ALA A 104 -1.07 1.94 1.73
N ALA A 105 -0.61 2.71 0.75
CA ALA A 105 0.56 3.57 0.89
C ALA A 105 0.37 4.65 1.97
N LYS A 106 -0.81 5.28 2.05
CA LYS A 106 -1.15 6.25 3.11
C LYS A 106 -1.15 5.61 4.49
N ILE A 107 -1.70 4.40 4.61
CA ILE A 107 -1.71 3.66 5.88
C ILE A 107 -0.29 3.27 6.30
N LEU A 108 0.53 2.83 5.36
CA LEU A 108 1.93 2.50 5.62
C LEU A 108 2.75 3.74 6.02
N ALA A 109 2.51 4.88 5.37
CA ALA A 109 3.08 6.17 5.76
C ALA A 109 2.70 6.56 7.20
N LEU A 110 1.45 6.34 7.61
CA LEU A 110 1.00 6.63 8.96
C LEU A 110 1.72 5.77 10.01
N GLU A 111 1.93 4.48 9.71
CA GLU A 111 2.73 3.59 10.56
C GLU A 111 4.16 4.11 10.70
N TYR A 112 4.79 4.52 9.60
CA TYR A 112 6.13 5.10 9.60
C TYR A 112 6.23 6.37 10.46
N ILE A 113 5.29 7.32 10.28
CA ILE A 113 5.27 8.56 11.07
C ILE A 113 5.11 8.23 12.56
N SER A 114 4.24 7.27 12.89
CA SER A 114 3.93 6.88 14.28
C SER A 114 5.11 6.30 15.05
N GLN A 115 6.17 5.87 14.37
CA GLN A 115 7.40 5.38 15.01
C GLN A 115 8.20 6.51 15.66
N THR A 116 7.99 7.76 15.24
CA THR A 116 8.77 8.92 15.71
C THR A 116 7.90 10.05 16.27
N ILE A 117 6.60 10.06 15.97
CA ILE A 117 5.67 11.12 16.37
C ILE A 117 4.36 10.48 16.83
N GLU A 118 3.88 10.89 18.01
CA GLU A 118 2.52 10.55 18.42
C GLU A 118 1.50 11.32 17.57
N ILE A 119 0.57 10.60 16.94
CA ILE A 119 -0.38 11.18 15.99
C ILE A 119 -1.75 11.31 16.67
N ASN A 120 -2.09 12.53 17.08
CA ASN A 120 -3.38 12.88 17.67
C ASN A 120 -4.35 13.41 16.60
N SER A 121 -3.83 14.11 15.59
CA SER A 121 -4.60 14.52 14.42
C SER A 121 -3.76 14.41 13.15
N LEU A 122 -4.45 14.20 12.03
CA LEU A 122 -3.87 14.02 10.71
C LEU A 122 -4.73 14.74 9.67
N THR A 123 -4.11 15.48 8.76
CA THR A 123 -4.73 15.96 7.53
C THR A 123 -3.85 15.56 6.35
N VAL A 124 -4.44 14.98 5.31
CA VAL A 124 -3.73 14.80 4.04
C VAL A 124 -3.82 16.10 3.26
N LEU A 125 -2.69 16.77 3.07
CA LEU A 125 -2.62 18.06 2.38
C LEU A 125 -2.51 17.87 0.86
N ASP A 126 -1.70 16.92 0.44
CA ASP A 126 -1.45 16.64 -0.97
C ASP A 126 -1.20 15.16 -1.21
N THR A 127 -1.56 14.71 -2.41
CA THR A 127 -1.30 13.35 -2.88
C THR A 127 -1.00 13.42 -4.37
N ASN A 128 0.22 13.08 -4.75
CA ASN A 128 0.63 12.95 -6.14
C ASN A 128 1.08 11.51 -6.43
N ILE A 129 0.72 11.01 -7.60
CA ILE A 129 1.05 9.65 -8.05
C ILE A 129 1.97 9.78 -9.26
N ILE A 130 3.15 9.19 -9.17
CA ILE A 130 4.09 9.07 -10.27
C ILE A 130 4.05 7.61 -10.72
N GLU A 131 3.35 7.36 -11.82
CA GLU A 131 3.23 6.05 -12.45
C GLU A 131 4.52 5.73 -13.21
N ILE A 132 5.15 4.60 -12.90
CA ILE A 132 6.43 4.19 -13.52
C ILE A 132 6.19 3.45 -14.83
N LEU A 133 5.13 2.64 -14.90
CA LEU A 133 4.78 1.83 -16.05
C LEU A 133 3.27 1.63 -16.13
N ASP A 134 2.70 1.87 -17.32
CA ASP A 134 1.30 1.60 -17.64
C ASP A 134 1.17 0.35 -18.51
N LEU A 135 0.72 -0.73 -17.88
CA LEU A 135 0.55 -2.03 -18.48
C LEU A 135 -0.73 -2.13 -19.33
N SER A 136 -1.71 -1.23 -19.18
CA SER A 136 -2.91 -1.23 -20.05
C SER A 136 -2.60 -0.94 -21.51
N THR A 137 -1.45 -0.29 -21.77
CA THR A 137 -0.95 -0.05 -23.14
C THR A 137 -0.39 -1.29 -23.80
N ILE A 138 -0.06 -2.33 -23.01
CA ILE A 138 0.57 -3.57 -23.46
C ILE A 138 -0.39 -4.76 -23.32
N LEU A 139 -1.26 -4.74 -22.30
CA LEU A 139 -2.15 -5.82 -21.91
C LEU A 139 -3.61 -5.35 -21.98
N LEU A 140 -4.28 -5.75 -23.05
CA LEU A 140 -5.58 -5.24 -23.50
C LEU A 140 -6.75 -5.62 -22.58
N ASP A 141 -6.56 -6.57 -21.68
CA ASP A 141 -7.56 -7.01 -20.69
C ASP A 141 -7.64 -6.11 -19.46
N ARG A 142 -6.81 -5.05 -19.39
CA ARG A 142 -6.74 -4.13 -18.25
C ARG A 142 -7.34 -2.77 -18.57
N LYS A 143 -8.11 -2.22 -17.65
CA LYS A 143 -8.58 -0.83 -17.76
C LYS A 143 -7.52 0.10 -17.19
N PRO A 144 -7.22 1.25 -17.83
CA PRO A 144 -6.22 2.20 -17.34
C PRO A 144 -6.46 2.73 -15.92
N THR A 145 -7.70 2.65 -15.45
CA THR A 145 -8.11 3.08 -14.10
C THR A 145 -7.81 2.06 -13.00
N ASP A 146 -7.51 0.81 -13.36
CA ASP A 146 -7.37 -0.28 -12.40
C ASP A 146 -5.95 -0.29 -11.83
N PHE A 147 -5.80 -0.62 -10.54
CA PHE A 147 -4.47 -0.73 -9.91
C PHE A 147 -3.55 -1.72 -10.65
N ILE A 148 -4.11 -2.82 -11.15
CA ILE A 148 -3.38 -3.85 -11.91
C ILE A 148 -2.84 -3.33 -13.26
N ALA A 149 -3.37 -2.22 -13.78
CA ALA A 149 -2.84 -1.58 -14.97
C ALA A 149 -1.57 -0.79 -14.65
N LYS A 150 -1.46 -0.22 -13.44
CA LYS A 150 -0.35 0.65 -13.03
C LYS A 150 0.18 0.31 -11.64
N PRO A 151 0.63 -0.93 -11.42
CA PRO A 151 1.03 -1.42 -10.09
C PRO A 151 2.38 -0.84 -9.63
N TYR A 152 3.17 -0.31 -10.56
CA TYR A 152 4.47 0.30 -10.30
C TYR A 152 4.31 1.81 -10.18
N ALA A 153 4.30 2.32 -8.95
CA ALA A 153 4.10 3.73 -8.70
C ALA A 153 4.94 4.24 -7.53
N VAL A 154 5.14 5.55 -7.52
CA VAL A 154 5.64 6.30 -6.36
C VAL A 154 4.55 7.27 -5.92
N TYR A 155 4.19 7.20 -4.66
CA TYR A 155 3.20 8.04 -4.02
C TYR A 155 3.91 9.14 -3.24
N MET A 156 3.69 10.39 -3.63
CA MET A 156 4.16 11.56 -2.92
C MET A 156 3.02 12.01 -2.01
N LEU A 157 3.22 11.90 -0.70
CA LEU A 157 2.18 12.09 0.30
C LEU A 157 2.60 13.21 1.24
N THR A 158 1.79 14.26 1.31
CA THR A 158 2.01 15.36 2.25
C THR A 158 0.96 15.30 3.35
N PHE A 159 1.43 15.21 4.58
CA PHE A 159 0.59 15.16 5.77
C PHE A 159 0.85 16.37 6.65
N ARG A 160 -0.19 16.86 7.30
CA ARG A 160 -0.09 17.70 8.50
C ARG A 160 -0.47 16.85 9.71
N ILE A 161 0.42 16.79 10.69
CA ILE A 161 0.33 16.01 11.91
C ILE A 161 0.18 16.98 13.07
N ASN A 162 -0.80 16.73 13.95
CA ASN A 162 -1.05 17.54 15.15
C ASN A 162 -1.17 19.05 14.87
N GLU A 163 -1.66 19.41 13.68
CA GLU A 163 -1.80 20.77 13.16
C GLU A 163 -0.51 21.56 12.88
N ASN A 164 0.64 21.13 13.41
CA ASN A 164 1.88 21.91 13.34
C ASN A 164 3.05 21.21 12.65
N ILE A 165 3.03 19.89 12.47
CA ILE A 165 4.14 19.18 11.82
C ILE A 165 3.72 18.79 10.41
N GLN A 166 4.39 19.34 9.41
CA GLN A 166 4.18 18.94 8.02
C GLN A 166 5.28 17.97 7.58
N ILE A 167 4.87 16.86 6.96
CA ILE A 167 5.77 15.79 6.52
C ILE A 167 5.45 15.43 5.09
N LEU A 168 6.47 15.46 4.24
CA LEU A 168 6.43 14.98 2.86
C LEU A 168 7.17 13.65 2.77
N LEU A 169 6.44 12.61 2.40
CA LEU A 169 6.96 11.26 2.20
C LEU A 169 6.86 10.84 0.74
N SER A 170 7.87 10.10 0.28
CA SER A 170 7.77 9.26 -0.91
C SER A 170 7.54 7.82 -0.44
N VAL A 171 6.44 7.21 -0.87
CA VAL A 171 6.14 5.80 -0.65
C VAL A 171 6.09 5.11 -2.00
N ARG A 172 7.02 4.20 -2.26
CA ARG A 172 6.98 3.37 -3.46
C ARG A 172 5.93 2.27 -3.29
N SER A 173 5.34 1.79 -4.38
CA SER A 173 4.35 0.71 -4.32
C SER A 173 4.93 -0.58 -3.73
N ASP A 174 6.25 -0.79 -3.82
CA ASP A 174 6.99 -1.86 -3.13
C ASP A 174 7.26 -1.59 -1.63
N GLY A 175 6.51 -0.66 -1.01
CA GLY A 175 6.52 -0.40 0.43
C GLY A 175 7.74 0.34 0.95
N LYS A 176 8.70 0.71 0.11
CA LYS A 176 9.85 1.52 0.51
C LYS A 176 9.41 2.96 0.76
N ILE A 177 9.74 3.48 1.93
CA ILE A 177 9.40 4.84 2.36
C ILE A 177 10.67 5.66 2.44
N LYS A 178 10.61 6.91 1.98
CA LYS A 178 11.63 7.92 2.17
C LYS A 178 10.99 9.20 2.68
N GLU A 179 11.44 9.70 3.83
CA GLU A 179 11.15 11.06 4.26
C GLU A 179 11.93 12.04 3.38
N ILE A 180 11.20 12.93 2.70
CA ILE A 180 11.81 13.94 1.84
C ILE A 180 12.03 15.21 2.66
N TYR A 181 10.99 15.64 3.36
CA TYR A 181 11.01 16.81 4.21
C TYR A 181 10.11 16.63 5.43
N LYS A 182 10.52 17.25 6.53
CA LYS A 182 9.77 17.40 7.77
C LYS A 182 10.02 18.80 8.32
N PHE A 183 8.96 19.53 8.61
CA PHE A 183 9.06 20.84 9.24
C PHE A 183 7.96 21.04 10.29
N ASN A 184 8.25 21.89 11.26
CA ASN A 184 7.31 22.33 12.28
C ASN A 184 6.91 23.77 11.93
N ASP A 185 5.62 24.02 11.76
CA ASP A 185 5.02 25.31 11.40
C ASP A 185 5.27 26.40 12.47
N GLU A 186 5.80 26.03 13.66
CA GLU A 186 6.35 26.98 14.63
C GLU A 186 7.59 27.73 14.12
N PHE A 187 8.30 27.17 13.12
CA PHE A 187 9.36 27.86 12.41
C PHE A 187 8.77 28.57 11.19
N LEU A 188 8.55 29.88 11.33
CA LEU A 188 8.38 30.77 10.19
C LEU A 188 9.57 30.57 9.24
N LEU A 189 9.33 29.90 8.11
CA LEU A 189 10.29 29.89 7.03
C LEU A 189 10.51 31.35 6.60
N PRO A 190 11.76 31.79 6.36
CA PRO A 190 12.07 33.19 6.06
C PRO A 190 11.72 33.58 4.61
N PHE A 191 10.66 33.02 4.04
CA PHE A 191 10.19 33.30 2.68
C PHE A 191 8.85 34.03 2.73
#